data_AF-A0A1E5L7H1-F1
#
_entry.id   AF-A0A1E5L7H1-F1
#
_cell.length_a   1.000
_cell.length_b   1.000
_cell.length_c   1.000
_cell.angle_alpha   90.00
_cell.angle_beta   90.00
_cell.angle_gamma   90.00
#
_symmetry.space_group_name_H-M   'P 1'
#
loop_
_entity.id
_entity.type
_entity.pdbx_description
1 polymer ?
#
loop_
_entity_poly.entity_id
_entity_poly.type
_entity_poly.pdbx_seq_one_letter_code
_entity_poly.pdbx_strand_id
1 'polypeptide(L)'
;MKITIEMSEGAYEIAKKVFSGVYSRVEGKILIAQRTGMNEGSAQDFITIFLAMMDGKVYKRAFNNATNKYLLESIRRDYGNEVWLKALSAAEKHINYYSTLGKGNLTGYQQIVDEMKNQLRAYG
;
A
#
# COMPACT_ATOMS: atom_id res chain seq x y z
N MET A 1 14.58 -0.63 -7.38
CA MET A 1 14.93 -2.01 -6.98
C MET A 1 13.67 -2.87 -7.00
N LYS A 2 13.80 -4.20 -7.09
CA LYS A 2 12.65 -5.10 -6.93
C LYS A 2 12.35 -5.27 -5.44
N ILE A 3 11.12 -4.99 -5.04
CA ILE A 3 10.66 -5.14 -3.65
C ILE A 3 10.14 -6.57 -3.44
N THR A 4 10.67 -7.25 -2.42
CA THR A 4 10.23 -8.58 -2.00
C THR A 4 9.10 -8.50 -0.98
N ILE A 5 8.43 -9.63 -0.73
CA ILE A 5 7.41 -9.70 0.32
C ILE A 5 8.04 -9.52 1.71
N GLU A 6 9.18 -10.15 1.99
CA GLU A 6 9.91 -9.97 3.26
C GLU A 6 10.26 -8.50 3.53
N MET A 7 10.71 -7.77 2.50
CA MET A 7 10.94 -6.33 2.60
C MET A 7 9.63 -5.58 2.91
N SER A 8 8.52 -5.98 2.28
CA SER A 8 7.22 -5.36 2.50
C SER A 8 6.70 -5.58 3.92
N GLU A 9 6.90 -6.78 4.48
CA GLU A 9 6.56 -7.12 5.86
C GLU A 9 7.38 -6.29 6.86
N GLY A 10 8.70 -6.23 6.66
CA GLY A 10 9.57 -5.43 7.51
C GLY A 10 9.26 -3.93 7.45
N ALA A 11 8.89 -3.44 6.26
CA ALA A 11 8.51 -2.05 6.03
C ALA A 11 7.15 -1.70 6.65
N TYR A 12 6.18 -2.62 6.58
CA TYR A 12 4.84 -2.45 7.11
C TYR A 12 4.82 -2.19 8.62
N GLU A 13 5.58 -2.95 9.38
CA GLU A 13 5.68 -2.77 10.84
C GLU A 13 6.18 -1.37 11.23
N ILE A 14 7.09 -0.79 10.44
CA ILE A 14 7.60 0.56 10.67
C ILE A 14 6.60 1.60 10.16
N ALA A 15 5.96 1.36 9.02
CA ALA A 15 4.94 2.25 8.47
C ALA A 15 3.74 2.43 9.42
N LYS A 16 3.33 1.37 10.14
CA LYS A 16 2.34 1.45 11.23
C LYS A 16 2.77 2.41 12.36
N LYS A 17 4.05 2.38 12.74
CA LYS A 17 4.63 3.30 13.73
C LYS A 17 4.68 4.74 13.23
N VAL A 18 4.89 4.94 11.92
CA VAL A 18 4.76 6.27 11.31
C VAL A 18 3.31 6.75 11.34
N PHE A 19 2.35 5.90 10.99
CA PHE A 19 0.93 6.26 10.99
C PHE A 19 0.40 6.62 12.39
N SER A 20 0.84 5.90 13.42
CA SER A 20 0.49 6.19 14.82
C SER A 20 1.25 7.36 15.44
N GLY A 21 2.16 8.00 14.69
CA GLY A 21 2.95 9.15 15.17
C GLY A 21 4.13 8.79 16.08
N VAL A 22 4.44 7.51 16.26
CA VAL A 22 5.61 7.03 17.02
C VAL A 22 6.92 7.41 16.31
N TYR A 23 6.93 7.36 14.98
CA TYR A 23 8.05 7.84 14.17
C TYR A 23 7.59 8.93 13.21
N SER A 24 8.45 9.91 12.97
CA SER A 24 8.30 10.79 11.83
C SER A 24 8.48 10.01 10.52
N ARG A 25 8.04 10.60 9.40
CA ARG A 25 8.28 10.03 8.07
C ARG A 25 9.77 9.90 7.75
N VAL A 26 10.59 10.83 8.23
CA VAL A 26 12.05 10.84 8.00
C VAL A 26 12.71 9.68 8.74
N GLU A 27 12.38 9.49 10.02
CA GLU A 27 12.89 8.36 10.81
C GLU A 27 12.40 7.03 10.25
N GLY A 28 11.11 6.92 9.94
CA GLY A 28 10.52 5.71 9.38
C GLY A 28 11.21 5.29 8.09
N LYS A 29 11.49 6.23 7.18
CA LYS A 29 12.21 5.96 5.92
C LYS A 29 13.60 5.35 6.19
N ILE A 30 14.37 5.94 7.11
CA ILE A 30 15.71 5.45 7.47
C ILE A 30 15.62 4.06 8.09
N LEU A 31 14.70 3.86 9.03
CA LEU A 31 14.51 2.57 9.71
C LEU A 31 14.08 1.47 8.74
N ILE A 32 13.19 1.75 7.79
CA ILE A 32 12.79 0.79 6.76
C ILE A 32 14.01 0.42 5.92
N ALA A 33 14.79 1.39 5.45
CA ALA A 33 15.97 1.14 4.64
C ALA A 33 16.98 0.24 5.38
N GLN A 34 17.28 0.56 6.64
CA GLN A 34 18.18 -0.23 7.49
C GLN A 34 17.66 -1.65 7.75
N ARG A 35 16.36 -1.81 8.04
CA ARG A 35 15.79 -3.11 8.42
C ARG A 35 15.59 -4.05 7.25
N THR A 36 15.27 -3.51 6.07
CA THR A 36 14.81 -4.32 4.92
C THR A 36 15.82 -4.36 3.79
N GLY A 37 16.82 -3.48 3.79
CA GLY A 37 17.70 -3.26 2.64
C GLY A 37 17.05 -2.50 1.49
N MET A 38 15.84 -1.95 1.66
CA MET A 38 15.26 -1.01 0.70
C MET A 38 16.16 0.22 0.56
N ASN A 39 16.28 0.75 -0.66
CA ASN A 39 16.82 2.09 -0.81
C ASN A 39 15.84 3.13 -0.24
N GLU A 40 16.34 4.30 0.17
CA GLU A 40 15.54 5.31 0.83
C GLU A 40 14.33 5.79 0.01
N GLY A 41 14.46 5.84 -1.32
CA GLY A 41 13.36 6.21 -2.21
C GLY A 41 12.21 5.21 -2.15
N SER A 42 12.52 3.91 -2.18
CA SER A 42 11.50 2.85 -2.05
C SER A 42 10.88 2.84 -0.66
N ALA A 43 11.68 3.05 0.39
CA ALA A 43 11.19 3.18 1.76
C ALA A 43 10.22 4.38 1.92
N GLN A 44 10.57 5.53 1.35
CA GLN A 44 9.72 6.72 1.34
C GLN A 44 8.42 6.48 0.56
N ASP A 45 8.49 5.84 -0.60
CA ASP A 45 7.32 5.51 -1.40
C ASP A 45 6.40 4.52 -0.66
N PHE A 46 6.97 3.55 0.07
CA PHE A 46 6.22 2.61 0.93
C PHE A 46 5.41 3.35 1.98
N ILE A 47 6.04 4.25 2.74
CA ILE A 47 5.34 5.07 3.75
C ILE A 47 4.27 5.92 3.09
N THR A 48 4.57 6.53 1.94
CA THR A 48 3.61 7.39 1.21
C THR A 48 2.36 6.62 0.80
N ILE A 49 2.54 5.45 0.20
CA ILE A 49 1.45 4.62 -0.30
C ILE A 49 0.63 4.08 0.88
N PHE A 50 1.29 3.57 1.91
CA PHE A 50 0.61 3.09 3.12
C PHE A 50 -0.28 4.17 3.74
N LEU A 51 0.27 5.37 3.99
CA LEU A 51 -0.51 6.48 4.57
C LEU A 51 -1.65 6.95 3.66
N ALA A 52 -1.43 6.96 2.34
CA ALA A 52 -2.50 7.27 1.39
C ALA A 52 -3.62 6.21 1.44
N MET A 53 -3.29 4.93 1.60
CA MET A 53 -4.27 3.86 1.79
C MET A 53 -5.06 4.03 3.09
N MET A 54 -4.39 4.34 4.21
CA MET A 54 -5.07 4.58 5.50
C MET A 54 -6.09 5.73 5.42
N ASP A 55 -5.78 6.77 4.63
CA ASP A 55 -6.61 7.96 4.43
C ASP A 55 -7.60 7.86 3.25
N GLY A 56 -7.52 6.80 2.44
CA GLY A 56 -8.29 6.69 1.20
C GLY A 56 -7.93 7.72 0.13
N LYS A 57 -6.70 8.22 0.12
CA LYS A 57 -6.19 9.25 -0.80
C LYS A 57 -5.47 8.62 -2.00
N VAL A 58 -5.46 9.35 -3.12
CA VAL A 58 -4.70 8.92 -4.30
C VAL A 58 -3.20 8.94 -4.04
N TYR A 59 -2.49 7.95 -4.57
CA TYR A 59 -1.04 7.92 -4.64
C TYR A 59 -0.59 7.74 -6.09
N LYS A 60 0.61 8.24 -6.44
CA LYS A 60 1.09 8.30 -7.83
C LYS A 60 2.29 7.40 -8.12
N ARG A 61 2.86 6.79 -7.08
CA ARG A 61 3.93 5.79 -7.16
C ARG A 61 3.30 4.40 -7.19
N ALA A 62 3.93 3.45 -7.85
CA ALA A 62 3.41 2.08 -7.94
C ALA A 62 4.42 1.09 -7.36
N PHE A 63 3.92 0.15 -6.56
CA PHE A 63 4.64 -1.09 -6.25
C PHE A 63 4.13 -2.24 -7.11
N ASN A 64 4.82 -3.37 -7.04
CA ASN A 64 4.33 -4.60 -7.66
C ASN A 64 3.03 -5.09 -7.01
N ASN A 65 2.28 -5.92 -7.74
CA ASN A 65 0.99 -6.45 -7.30
C ASN A 65 1.08 -7.22 -5.98
N ALA A 66 2.17 -7.96 -5.75
CA ALA A 66 2.36 -8.75 -4.54
C ALA A 66 2.42 -7.86 -3.29
N THR A 67 3.14 -6.73 -3.35
CA THR A 67 3.23 -5.74 -2.26
C THR A 67 1.88 -5.07 -2.02
N ASN A 68 1.17 -4.66 -3.07
CA ASN A 68 -0.14 -4.03 -2.92
C ASN A 68 -1.17 -5.00 -2.32
N LYS A 69 -1.19 -6.26 -2.77
CA LYS A 69 -2.06 -7.30 -2.21
C LYS A 69 -1.78 -7.50 -0.72
N TYR A 70 -0.51 -7.66 -0.37
CA TYR A 70 -0.08 -7.79 1.03
C TYR A 70 -0.52 -6.60 1.90
N LEU A 71 -0.40 -5.36 1.40
CA LEU A 71 -0.84 -4.18 2.13
C LEU A 71 -2.36 -4.19 2.37
N LEU A 72 -3.16 -4.49 1.35
CA LEU A 72 -4.63 -4.53 1.48
C LEU A 72 -5.07 -5.61 2.46
N GLU A 73 -4.50 -6.82 2.38
CA GLU A 73 -4.79 -7.92 3.30
C GLU A 73 -4.38 -7.59 4.74
N SER A 74 -3.19 -7.02 4.92
CA SER A 74 -2.67 -6.65 6.23
C SER A 74 -3.47 -5.51 6.86
N ILE A 75 -3.85 -4.49 6.08
CA ILE A 75 -4.72 -3.41 6.57
C ILE A 75 -6.07 -3.95 7.03
N ARG A 76 -6.69 -4.87 6.27
CA ARG A 76 -7.95 -5.49 6.68
C ARG A 76 -7.82 -6.24 7.99
N ARG A 77 -6.75 -7.02 8.14
CA ARG A 77 -6.48 -7.81 9.34
C ARG A 77 -6.22 -6.92 10.56
N ASP A 78 -5.40 -5.89 10.40
CA ASP A 78 -4.91 -5.09 11.54
C ASP A 78 -5.87 -3.94 11.92
N TYR A 79 -6.66 -3.41 10.97
CA TYR A 79 -7.49 -2.21 11.17
C TYR A 79 -8.98 -2.40 10.82
N GLY A 80 -9.38 -3.60 10.40
CA GLY A 80 -10.77 -3.93 10.10
C GLY A 80 -11.29 -3.38 8.78
N ASN A 81 -12.58 -3.67 8.52
CA ASN A 81 -13.20 -3.42 7.21
C ASN A 81 -13.34 -1.93 6.87
N GLU A 82 -13.57 -1.05 7.85
CA GLU A 82 -13.75 0.39 7.57
C GLU A 82 -12.48 1.01 6.98
N VAL A 83 -11.33 0.76 7.60
CA VAL A 83 -10.03 1.26 7.12
C VAL A 83 -9.62 0.55 5.83
N TRP A 84 -9.94 -0.74 5.71
CA TRP A 84 -9.70 -1.47 4.47
C TRP A 84 -10.50 -0.92 3.28
N LEU A 85 -11.74 -0.47 3.47
CA LEU A 85 -12.51 0.20 2.41
C LEU A 85 -11.85 1.51 1.96
N LYS A 86 -11.24 2.27 2.89
CA LYS A 86 -10.41 3.43 2.56
C LYS A 86 -9.21 2.99 1.69
N ALA A 87 -8.52 1.93 2.08
CA ALA A 87 -7.37 1.41 1.32
C ALA A 87 -7.76 0.95 -0.10
N LEU A 88 -8.88 0.26 -0.27
CA LEU A 88 -9.42 -0.10 -1.59
C LEU A 88 -9.76 1.15 -2.41
N SER A 89 -10.36 2.18 -1.80
CA SER A 89 -10.64 3.44 -2.48
C SER A 89 -9.36 4.15 -2.96
N ALA A 90 -8.30 4.15 -2.14
CA ALA A 90 -7.00 4.69 -2.53
C ALA A 90 -6.40 3.93 -3.73
N ALA A 91 -6.49 2.59 -3.72
CA ALA A 91 -6.04 1.72 -4.81
C ALA A 91 -6.76 2.03 -6.12
N GLU A 92 -8.08 2.16 -6.09
CA GLU A 92 -8.88 2.52 -7.28
C GLU A 92 -8.53 3.91 -7.81
N LYS A 93 -8.36 4.89 -6.92
CA LYS A 93 -7.91 6.24 -7.30
C LYS A 93 -6.54 6.20 -7.97
N HIS A 94 -5.62 5.36 -7.49
CA HIS A 94 -4.33 5.14 -8.12
C HIS A 94 -4.46 4.52 -9.51
N ILE A 95 -5.27 3.47 -9.67
CA ILE A 95 -5.49 2.80 -10.95
C ILE A 95 -6.09 3.77 -11.98
N ASN A 96 -7.11 4.54 -11.56
CA ASN A 96 -7.73 5.57 -12.40
C ASN A 96 -6.76 6.69 -12.76
N TYR A 97 -5.92 7.14 -11.83
CA TYR A 97 -4.87 8.11 -12.14
C TYR A 97 -3.88 7.55 -13.16
N TYR A 98 -3.44 6.30 -13.00
CA TYR A 98 -2.46 5.69 -13.88
C TYR A 98 -2.98 5.54 -15.32
N SER A 99 -4.25 5.19 -15.50
CA SER A 99 -4.86 5.05 -16.84
C SER A 99 -4.89 6.36 -17.62
N THR A 100 -4.94 7.52 -16.94
CA THR A 100 -4.86 8.83 -17.61
C THR A 100 -3.48 9.16 -18.18
N LEU A 101 -2.43 8.42 -17.82
CA LEU A 101 -1.05 8.71 -18.24
C LEU A 101 -0.71 8.17 -19.63
N GLY A 102 -1.60 7.39 -20.26
CA GLY A 102 -1.35 6.76 -21.57
C GLY A 102 -0.26 5.68 -21.54
N LYS A 103 0.14 5.20 -20.35
CA LYS A 103 1.22 4.21 -20.15
C LYS A 103 0.70 2.77 -20.01
N GLY A 104 -0.51 2.50 -20.52
CA GLY A 104 -1.24 1.27 -20.28
C GLY A 104 -2.01 1.28 -18.97
N ASN A 105 -2.57 0.11 -18.62
CA ASN A 105 -3.47 -0.05 -17.49
C ASN A 105 -2.85 -0.99 -16.44
N LEU A 106 -3.12 -0.73 -15.16
CA LEU A 106 -2.74 -1.61 -14.05
C LEU A 106 -3.70 -2.80 -13.92
N THR A 107 -3.91 -3.55 -15.00
CA THR A 107 -4.95 -4.60 -15.10
C THR A 107 -4.81 -5.66 -14.00
N GLY A 108 -3.60 -6.15 -13.74
CA GLY A 108 -3.38 -7.12 -12.67
C GLY A 108 -3.65 -6.55 -11.28
N TYR A 109 -3.48 -5.24 -11.07
CA TYR A 109 -3.84 -4.63 -9.79
C TYR A 109 -5.36 -4.41 -9.68
N GLN A 110 -6.01 -4.01 -10.78
CA GLN A 110 -7.46 -3.92 -10.86
C GLN A 110 -8.13 -5.26 -10.52
N GLN A 111 -7.65 -6.37 -11.09
CA GLN A 111 -8.15 -7.71 -10.79
C GLN A 111 -8.10 -8.04 -9.29
N ILE A 112 -6.98 -7.72 -8.61
CA ILE A 112 -6.84 -7.93 -7.16
C ILE A 112 -7.89 -7.12 -6.38
N VAL A 113 -8.08 -5.85 -6.74
CA VAL A 113 -9.07 -4.98 -6.09
C VAL A 113 -10.50 -5.51 -6.30
N ASP A 114 -10.82 -5.96 -7.51
CA ASP A 114 -12.14 -6.49 -7.86
C ASP A 114 -12.44 -7.80 -7.11
N GLU A 115 -11.47 -8.74 -7.08
CA GLU A 115 -11.58 -9.98 -6.31
C GLU A 115 -11.84 -9.71 -4.83
N MET A 116 -11.09 -8.79 -4.23
CA MET A 116 -11.22 -8.41 -2.83
C MET A 116 -12.60 -7.81 -2.52
N LYS A 117 -13.14 -6.97 -3.41
CA LYS A 117 -14.49 -6.41 -3.26
C LYS A 117 -15.59 -7.45 -3.39
N ASN A 118 -15.42 -8.41 -4.30
CA ASN A 118 -16.40 -9.50 -4.47
C ASN A 118 -16.46 -10.39 -3.23
N GLN A 119 -15.32 -10.66 -2.58
CA GLN A 119 -15.31 -11.39 -1.31
C GLN A 119 -16.14 -10.68 -0.23
N LEU A 120 -16.16 -9.34 -0.16
CA LEU A 120 -17.01 -8.63 0.81
C LEU A 120 -18.50 -8.88 0.56
N ARG A 121 -18.93 -8.89 -0.70
CA ARG A 121 -20.34 -9.07 -1.10
C ARG A 121 -20.86 -10.50 -0.88
N ALA A 122 -19.96 -11.48 -0.82
CA ALA A 122 -20.35 -12.88 -0.60
C ALA A 122 -20.68 -13.20 0.88
N TYR A 123 -20.41 -12.29 1.81
CA TYR A 123 -20.62 -12.48 3.25
C TYR A 123 -21.49 -11.39 3.91
N GLY A 124 -22.15 -10.53 3.12
CA GLY A 124 -23.07 -9.50 3.59
C GLY A 124 -24.44 -9.67 2.94
#